data_AF-A0A7R9R1W9-F1
#
_entry.id   AF-A0A7R9R1W9-F1
#
_cell.length_a   1.000
_cell.length_b   1.000
_cell.length_c   1.000
_cell.angle_alpha   90.00
_cell.angle_beta   90.00
_cell.angle_gamma   90.00
#
_symmetry.space_group_name_H-M   'P 1'
#
loop_
_entity.id
_entity.type
_entity.pdbx_description
1 polymer ?
#
loop_
_entity_poly.entity_id
_entity_poly.type
_entity_poly.pdbx_seq_one_letter_code
_entity_poly.pdbx_strand_id
1 'polypeptide(L)'
;VWEKEILNVSRIYWIIAYKYIQMYSAFFLLFLGRLEQLRGNVEEAVINFKKCIEIQDEWKQFHNICYWELLWCHSVRCDWHNSAKYADILRKQCKWSPGTYTYQYATF
;
A
#
# COMPACT_ATOMS: atom_id res chain seq x y z
N VAL A 1 45.39 1.31 -6.34
CA VAL A 1 44.78 0.66 -5.16
C VAL A 1 43.54 1.45 -4.73
N TRP A 2 43.67 2.75 -4.46
CA TRP A 2 42.59 3.65 -4.03
C TRP A 2 41.39 3.82 -5.00
N GLU A 3 41.59 3.84 -6.32
CA GLU A 3 40.47 3.94 -7.30
C GLU A 3 39.51 2.76 -7.27
N LYS A 4 40.01 1.54 -7.00
CA LYS A 4 39.18 0.34 -6.92
C LYS A 4 38.28 0.35 -5.68
N GLU A 5 38.75 0.93 -4.57
CA GLU A 5 37.95 1.13 -3.35
C GLU A 5 36.87 2.20 -3.57
N ILE A 6 37.20 3.32 -4.22
CA ILE A 6 36.22 4.38 -4.54
C ILE A 6 35.11 3.86 -5.47
N LEU A 7 35.45 3.06 -6.48
CA LEU A 7 34.47 2.41 -7.36
C LEU A 7 33.59 1.41 -6.60
N ASN A 8 34.15 0.69 -5.62
CA ASN A 8 33.40 -0.28 -4.83
C ASN A 8 32.44 0.41 -3.84
N VAL A 9 32.88 1.49 -3.20
CA VAL A 9 32.04 2.31 -2.32
C VAL A 9 30.93 2.99 -3.11
N SER A 10 31.24 3.57 -4.29
CA SER A 10 30.22 4.13 -5.20
C SER A 10 29.20 3.07 -5.61
N ARG A 11 29.66 1.86 -5.98
CA ARG A 11 28.77 0.76 -6.37
C ARG A 11 27.88 0.28 -5.22
N ILE A 12 28.41 0.19 -4.00
CA ILE A 12 27.62 -0.09 -2.79
C ILE A 12 26.61 1.03 -2.53
N TYR A 13 27.02 2.29 -2.68
CA TYR A 13 26.15 3.45 -2.54
C TYR A 13 24.99 3.42 -3.54
N TRP A 14 25.28 3.10 -4.81
CA TRP A 14 24.26 2.92 -5.85
C TRP A 14 23.35 1.74 -5.53
N ILE A 15 23.85 0.60 -5.05
CA ILE A 15 23.01 -0.53 -4.65
C ILE A 15 22.09 -0.16 -3.48
N ILE A 16 22.62 0.54 -2.47
CA ILE A 16 21.83 1.02 -1.33
C ILE A 16 20.81 2.05 -1.80
N ALA A 17 21.21 3.03 -2.61
CA ALA A 17 20.33 4.05 -3.16
C ALA A 17 19.22 3.44 -4.05
N TYR A 18 19.55 2.45 -4.88
CA TYR A 18 18.58 1.74 -5.72
C TYR A 18 17.61 0.91 -4.88
N LYS A 19 18.11 0.25 -3.83
CA LYS A 19 17.29 -0.48 -2.87
C LYS A 19 16.38 0.45 -2.08
N TYR A 20 16.87 1.63 -1.69
CA TYR A 20 16.08 2.71 -1.09
C TYR A 20 14.99 3.18 -2.06
N ILE A 21 15.35 3.55 -3.29
CA ILE A 21 14.41 3.97 -4.34
C ILE A 21 13.35 2.91 -4.64
N GLN A 22 13.70 1.62 -4.67
CA GLN A 22 12.73 0.53 -4.80
C GLN A 22 11.81 0.43 -3.59
N MET A 23 12.33 0.64 -2.37
CA MET A 23 11.53 0.61 -1.14
C MET A 23 10.48 1.73 -1.07
N TYR A 24 10.68 2.85 -1.77
CA TYR A 24 9.74 3.98 -1.83
C TYR A 24 8.86 4.01 -3.08
N SER A 25 8.93 3.01 -3.97
CA SER A 25 8.02 2.98 -5.12
C SER A 25 6.61 2.54 -4.67
N ALA A 26 5.59 3.28 -5.08
CA ALA A 26 4.19 3.00 -4.72
C ALA A 26 3.73 1.60 -5.14
N PHE A 27 4.06 1.19 -6.36
CA PHE A 27 3.76 -0.16 -6.84
C PHE A 27 4.44 -1.23 -6.00
N PHE A 28 5.70 -1.01 -5.62
CA PHE A 28 6.43 -1.95 -4.79
C PHE A 28 5.75 -2.13 -3.42
N LEU A 29 5.37 -1.03 -2.77
CA LEU A 29 4.67 -1.07 -1.48
C LEU A 29 3.28 -1.71 -1.57
N LEU A 30 2.55 -1.47 -2.67
CA LEU A 30 1.27 -2.13 -2.93
C LEU A 30 1.45 -3.66 -3.04
N PHE A 31 2.40 -4.11 -3.86
CA PHE A 31 2.65 -5.54 -4.03
C PHE A 31 3.23 -6.19 -2.77
N LEU A 32 4.05 -5.47 -2.01
CA LEU A 32 4.54 -5.92 -0.71
C LEU A 32 3.37 -6.11 0.27
N GLY A 33 2.45 -5.14 0.36
CA GLY A 33 1.26 -5.26 1.19
C GLY A 33 0.39 -6.47 0.80
N ARG A 34 0.21 -6.71 -0.51
CA ARG A 34 -0.49 -7.90 -1.02
C ARG A 34 0.23 -9.20 -0.68
N LEU A 35 1.57 -9.22 -0.76
CA LEU A 35 2.36 -10.39 -0.38
C LEU A 35 2.20 -10.71 1.10
N GLU A 36 2.22 -9.71 1.97
CA GLU A 36 2.02 -9.88 3.40
C GLU A 36 0.59 -10.32 3.74
N GLN A 37 -0.44 -9.82 3.03
CA GLN A 37 -1.80 -10.37 3.14
C GLN A 37 -1.84 -11.87 2.82
N LEU A 38 -1.19 -12.30 1.72
CA LEU A 38 -1.14 -13.71 1.33
C LEU A 38 -0.38 -14.58 2.33
N ARG A 39 0.59 -14.01 3.06
CA ARG A 39 1.32 -14.67 4.15
C ARG A 39 0.53 -14.74 5.46
N GLY A 40 -0.60 -14.03 5.55
CA GLY A 40 -1.39 -13.89 6.77
C GLY A 40 -0.91 -12.78 7.72
N ASN A 41 0.11 -12.02 7.32
CA ASN A 41 0.65 -10.89 8.11
C ASN A 41 -0.16 -9.62 7.83
N VAL A 42 -1.40 -9.59 8.32
CA VAL A 42 -2.36 -8.52 7.99
C VAL A 42 -1.94 -7.17 8.60
N GLU A 43 -1.31 -7.12 9.77
CA GLU A 43 -0.84 -5.85 10.34
C GLU A 43 0.22 -5.19 9.46
N GLU A 44 1.19 -5.97 8.99
CA GLU A 44 2.27 -5.46 8.15
C GLU A 44 1.74 -5.02 6.78
N ALA A 45 0.74 -5.73 6.24
CA ALA A 45 0.05 -5.30 5.04
C ALA A 45 -0.61 -3.92 5.21
N VAL A 46 -1.31 -3.67 6.32
CA VAL A 46 -1.94 -2.38 6.62
C VAL A 46 -0.90 -1.25 6.67
N ILE A 47 0.25 -1.50 7.30
CA ILE A 47 1.34 -0.52 7.38
C ILE A 47 1.85 -0.17 5.97
N ASN A 48 2.07 -1.18 5.13
CA ASN A 48 2.57 -0.96 3.77
C ASN A 48 1.57 -0.22 2.88
N PHE A 49 0.27 -0.53 2.97
CA PHE A 49 -0.75 0.22 2.23
C PHE A 49 -0.88 1.67 2.68
N LYS A 50 -0.77 1.96 3.98
CA LYS A 50 -0.78 3.33 4.51
C LYS A 50 0.43 4.12 4.04
N LYS A 51 1.64 3.55 4.14
CA LYS A 51 2.86 4.16 3.59
C LYS A 51 2.73 4.44 2.10
N CYS A 52 2.09 3.54 1.37
CA CYS A 52 1.87 3.72 -0.05
C CYS A 52 0.95 4.92 -0.36
N ILE A 53 -0.11 5.10 0.43
CA ILE A 53 -0.98 6.28 0.35
C ILE A 53 -0.21 7.56 0.70
N GLU A 54 0.69 7.53 1.69
CA GLU A 54 1.48 8.70 2.09
C GLU A 54 2.52 9.14 1.04
N ILE A 55 3.10 8.19 0.30
CA ILE A 55 4.15 8.47 -0.70
C ILE A 55 3.56 8.96 -2.03
N GLN A 56 2.30 8.63 -2.33
CA GLN A 56 1.61 9.09 -3.52
C GLN A 56 0.66 10.22 -3.16
N ASP A 57 0.74 11.37 -3.80
CA ASP A 57 -0.24 12.46 -3.58
C ASP A 57 -1.02 12.81 -4.86
N GLU A 58 -0.38 12.62 -6.02
CA GLU A 58 -0.95 13.02 -7.31
C GLU A 58 -2.01 12.03 -7.82
N TRP A 59 -1.86 10.73 -7.55
CA TRP A 59 -2.67 9.69 -8.19
C TRP A 59 -3.76 9.11 -7.27
N LYS A 60 -4.91 9.78 -7.22
CA LYS A 60 -6.06 9.41 -6.38
C LYS A 60 -6.61 8.01 -6.65
N GLN A 61 -6.51 7.50 -7.88
CA GLN A 61 -6.95 6.15 -8.22
C GLN A 61 -6.09 5.10 -7.49
N PHE A 62 -4.81 5.40 -7.27
CA PHE A 62 -3.91 4.52 -6.54
C PHE A 62 -4.33 4.43 -5.06
N HIS A 63 -4.74 5.55 -4.47
CA HIS A 63 -5.31 5.56 -3.11
C HIS A 63 -6.56 4.71 -3.01
N ASN A 64 -7.44 4.76 -4.01
CA ASN A 64 -8.65 3.91 -4.03
C ASN A 64 -8.29 2.42 -4.02
N ILE A 65 -7.24 2.00 -4.73
CA ILE A 65 -6.76 0.61 -4.67
C ILE A 65 -6.28 0.28 -3.26
N CYS A 66 -5.50 1.16 -2.63
CA CYS A 66 -5.01 0.94 -1.27
C CYS A 66 -6.15 0.91 -0.24
N TYR A 67 -7.17 1.78 -0.38
CA TYR A 67 -8.36 1.77 0.49
C TYR A 67 -9.17 0.49 0.33
N TRP A 68 -9.27 -0.05 -0.89
CA TRP A 68 -9.90 -1.34 -1.14
C TRP A 68 -9.18 -2.46 -0.41
N GLU A 69 -7.85 -2.47 -0.46
CA GLU A 69 -7.06 -3.46 0.25
C GLU A 69 -7.14 -3.32 1.78
N LEU A 70 -7.14 -2.09 2.28
CA LEU A 70 -7.31 -1.80 3.71
C LEU A 70 -8.66 -2.26 4.24
N LEU A 71 -9.74 -2.07 3.47
CA LEU A 71 -11.08 -2.55 3.81
C LEU A 71 -11.03 -4.05 4.14
N TRP A 72 -10.44 -4.87 3.26
CA TRP A 72 -10.35 -6.31 3.48
C TRP A 72 -9.43 -6.70 4.64
N CYS A 73 -8.29 -6.01 4.79
CA CYS A 73 -7.41 -6.22 5.95
C CYS A 73 -8.15 -6.02 7.28
N HIS A 74 -8.96 -4.96 7.39
CA HIS A 74 -9.75 -4.70 8.59
C HIS A 74 -10.90 -5.69 8.76
N SER A 75 -11.58 -6.09 7.67
CA SER A 75 -12.64 -7.11 7.71
C SER A 75 -12.15 -8.47 8.22
N VAL A 76 -10.99 -8.94 7.75
CA VAL A 76 -10.41 -10.23 8.19
C VAL A 76 -10.04 -10.19 9.69
N ARG A 77 -9.74 -9.00 10.21
CA ARG A 77 -9.45 -8.78 11.63
C ARG A 77 -10.70 -8.53 12.49
N CYS A 78 -11.89 -8.66 11.92
CA CYS A 78 -13.17 -8.34 12.56
C CYS A 78 -13.28 -6.87 13.04
N ASP A 79 -12.51 -5.96 12.43
CA ASP A 79 -12.56 -4.53 12.70
C ASP A 79 -13.54 -3.86 11.73
N TRP A 80 -14.82 -4.10 11.97
CA TRP A 80 -15.93 -3.66 11.11
C TRP A 80 -16.01 -2.15 11.01
N HIS A 81 -15.67 -1.44 12.09
CA HIS A 81 -15.72 0.02 12.13
C HIS A 81 -14.75 0.66 11.13
N ASN A 82 -13.49 0.23 11.13
CA ASN A 82 -12.52 0.73 10.15
C ASN A 82 -12.82 0.21 8.74
N SER A 83 -13.33 -1.02 8.60
CA SER A 83 -13.75 -1.54 7.29
C SER A 83 -14.87 -0.69 6.67
N ALA A 84 -15.93 -0.39 7.43
CA ALA A 84 -17.02 0.48 7.02
C ALA A 84 -16.53 1.89 6.67
N LYS A 85 -15.58 2.44 7.44
CA LYS A 85 -14.95 3.74 7.14
C LYS A 85 -14.29 3.75 5.76
N TYR A 86 -13.49 2.73 5.42
CA TYR A 86 -12.85 2.65 4.10
C TYR A 86 -13.88 2.40 2.98
N ALA A 87 -14.92 1.61 3.22
CA ALA A 87 -16.02 1.42 2.29
C ALA A 87 -16.75 2.75 1.99
N ASP A 88 -16.99 3.58 3.00
CA ASP A 88 -17.63 4.88 2.84
C ASP A 88 -16.75 5.87 2.05
N ILE A 89 -15.44 5.88 2.29
CA ILE A 89 -14.48 6.67 1.51
C ILE A 89 -14.54 6.26 0.03
N LEU A 90 -14.46 4.97 -0.26
CA LEU A 90 -14.53 4.44 -1.62
C LEU A 90 -15.85 4.77 -2.29
N ARG A 91 -16.97 4.60 -1.58
CA ARG A 91 -18.31 4.94 -2.06
C ARG A 91 -18.43 6.41 -2.47
N LYS A 92 -17.82 7.32 -1.71
CA LYS A 92 -17.86 8.76 -1.96
C LYS A 92 -16.91 9.21 -3.07
N GLN A 93 -15.74 8.58 -3.20
CA GLN A 93 -14.65 9.08 -4.04
C GLN A 93 -14.44 8.28 -5.34
N CYS A 94 -14.71 6.97 -5.33
CA CYS A 94 -14.40 6.08 -6.44
C CYS A 94 -15.61 5.84 -7.36
N LYS A 95 -15.50 6.26 -8.63
CA LYS A 95 -16.57 6.12 -9.64
C LYS A 95 -16.61 4.75 -10.35
N TRP A 96 -15.62 3.89 -10.11
CA TRP A 96 -15.50 2.63 -10.83
C TRP A 96 -16.59 1.61 -10.46
N SER A 97 -17.03 1.57 -9.19
CA SER A 97 -18.07 0.63 -8.75
C SER A 97 -18.86 1.12 -7.52
N PRO A 98 -19.64 2.22 -7.66
CA PRO A 98 -20.39 2.78 -6.53
C PRO A 98 -21.37 1.80 -5.89
N GLY A 99 -21.95 0.88 -6.67
CA GLY A 99 -22.83 -0.17 -6.16
C GLY A 99 -22.12 -1.12 -5.18
N THR A 100 -20.93 -1.60 -5.55
CA THR A 100 -20.12 -2.50 -4.71
C THR A 100 -19.77 -1.84 -3.38
N TYR A 101 -19.28 -0.59 -3.41
CA TYR A 101 -18.89 0.11 -2.19
C TYR A 101 -20.09 0.46 -1.30
N THR A 102 -21.25 0.76 -1.89
CA THR A 102 -22.49 0.98 -1.14
C THR A 102 -22.96 -0.31 -0.47
N TYR A 103 -22.89 -1.43 -1.18
CA TYR A 103 -23.22 -2.75 -0.62
C TYR A 103 -22.28 -3.12 0.52
N GLN A 104 -20.97 -2.93 0.35
CA GLN A 104 -19.97 -3.19 1.40
C GLN A 104 -20.20 -2.30 2.62
N TYR A 105 -20.44 -1.01 2.43
CA TYR A 105 -20.74 -0.09 3.51
C TYR A 105 -22.00 -0.47 4.29
N ALA A 106 -23.01 -1.06 3.63
CA ALA A 106 -24.21 -1.56 4.28
C ALA A 106 -24.02 -2.92 4.98
N THR A 107 -22.99 -3.68 4.58
CA THR A 107 -22.71 -5.03 5.11
C THR A 107 -21.94 -4.99 6.44
N PHE A 108 -21.02 -4.04 6.59
CA PHE A 108 -20.21 -3.86 7.80
C PHE A 108 -20.91 -2.98 8.84
#